data_AF-A0A2S0N1V3-F1
#
_entry.id   AF-A0A2S0N1V3-F1
#
_cell.length_a   1.000
_cell.length_b   1.000
_cell.length_c   1.000
_cell.angle_alpha   90.00
_cell.angle_beta   90.00
_cell.angle_gamma   90.00
#
_symmetry.space_group_name_H-M   'P 1'
#
loop_
_entity.id
_entity.type
_entity.pdbx_description
1 polymer ?
#
loop_
_entity_poly.entity_id
_entity_poly.type
_entity_poly.pdbx_seq_one_letter_code
_entity_poly.pdbx_strand_id
1 'polypeptide(L)'
;MRWSTRWKSAGLHAVPEVRAAPAAATVVGAVAARATCTELTNAKLPLLSRLLGAYPASLQDQVGELLAGEGEALAGVLLRKYPQVHRVRSDKALFDYVADLKARHLRSTPPLHKVLFDNKLHVLRHALGLHVSTARVQGNRLSTRREIRIASLFRQVPEDFLHMIVVHELAHLRESNHDKAFYQLCEHMEPRYHQLEFDLRTYLVYCEHSGKRLWIQDTPEKIAAKA
;
A
#
# COMPACT_ATOMS: atom_id res chain seq x y z
N MET A 1 -5.40 -6.75 -14.36
CA MET A 1 -6.23 -5.71 -13.72
C MET A 1 -5.76 -4.35 -14.18
N ARG A 2 -6.55 -3.67 -15.01
CA ARG A 2 -6.33 -2.26 -15.36
C ARG A 2 -7.01 -1.45 -14.26
N TRP A 3 -6.23 -0.69 -13.51
CA TRP A 3 -6.76 0.33 -12.62
C TRP A 3 -7.69 1.20 -13.46
N SER A 4 -8.97 1.23 -13.12
CA SER A 4 -9.95 2.05 -13.82
C SER A 4 -9.43 3.48 -13.84
N THR A 5 -9.30 4.03 -15.05
CA THR A 5 -8.81 5.36 -15.43
C THR A 5 -9.71 6.49 -14.94
N ARG A 6 -10.35 6.32 -13.79
CA ARG A 6 -11.48 7.13 -13.35
C ARG A 6 -11.26 7.78 -11.98
N TRP A 7 -10.05 8.31 -11.78
CA TRP A 7 -9.88 9.51 -10.93
C TRP A 7 -10.82 10.63 -11.39
N LYS A 8 -11.11 10.71 -12.70
CA LYS A 8 -11.93 11.77 -13.33
C LYS A 8 -13.43 11.78 -12.99
N SER A 9 -14.00 10.82 -12.24
CA SER A 9 -15.44 10.84 -11.90
C SER A 9 -15.73 10.91 -10.40
N ALA A 10 -14.70 11.00 -9.57
CA ALA A 10 -14.83 11.02 -8.13
C ALA A 10 -14.80 12.48 -7.66
N GLY A 11 -15.84 13.25 -8.02
CA GLY A 11 -16.00 14.63 -7.58
C GLY A 11 -16.37 14.66 -6.11
N LEU A 12 -15.37 14.59 -5.22
CA LEU A 12 -15.36 14.99 -3.79
C LEU A 12 -14.14 14.46 -2.99
N HIS A 13 -13.26 13.65 -3.57
CA HIS A 13 -12.15 13.06 -2.81
C HIS A 13 -10.94 14.01 -2.74
N ALA A 14 -10.32 14.12 -1.56
CA ALA A 14 -9.11 14.92 -1.37
C ALA A 14 -8.00 14.40 -2.29
N VAL A 15 -7.34 15.32 -3.00
CA VAL A 15 -6.19 14.99 -3.85
C VAL A 15 -5.06 14.50 -2.94
N PRO A 16 -4.46 13.32 -3.18
CA PRO A 16 -3.34 12.87 -2.36
C PRO A 16 -2.15 13.82 -2.52
N GLU A 17 -1.45 14.05 -1.43
CA GLU A 17 -0.28 14.92 -1.36
C GLU A 17 0.99 14.13 -1.09
N VAL A 18 2.08 14.53 -1.74
CA VAL A 18 3.41 13.93 -1.56
C VAL A 18 4.10 14.46 -0.30
N ARG A 19 3.72 15.66 0.19
CA ARG A 19 4.45 16.36 1.25
C ARG A 19 4.18 15.76 2.64
N ALA A 20 5.23 15.73 3.46
CA ALA A 20 5.05 15.73 4.91
C ALA A 20 4.60 17.14 5.35
N ALA A 21 3.81 17.26 6.42
CA ALA A 21 3.48 18.57 6.99
C ALA A 21 4.74 19.44 7.15
N PRO A 22 4.68 20.75 6.84
CA PRO A 22 5.89 21.52 6.60
C PRO A 22 6.72 21.71 7.87
N ALA A 23 8.02 21.41 7.76
CA ALA A 23 9.05 22.29 8.29
C ALA A 23 9.71 22.97 7.08
N ALA A 24 9.80 24.29 7.13
CA ALA A 24 10.13 25.16 6.00
C ALA A 24 11.38 24.73 5.21
N ALA A 25 11.25 24.62 3.89
CA ALA A 25 12.38 24.68 2.95
C ALA A 25 11.90 25.19 1.58
N THR A 26 12.53 26.26 1.10
CA THR A 26 12.25 27.00 -0.13
C THR A 26 12.68 26.19 -1.36
N VAL A 27 11.81 26.09 -2.36
CA VAL A 27 12.10 25.43 -3.65
C VAL A 27 12.53 26.48 -4.67
N VAL A 28 13.80 26.44 -5.10
CA VAL A 28 14.32 27.14 -6.29
C VAL A 28 14.91 26.07 -7.22
N GLY A 29 14.36 25.90 -8.44
CA GLY A 29 14.91 24.97 -9.44
C GLY A 29 13.96 24.33 -10.45
N ALA A 30 12.75 24.86 -10.67
CA ALA A 30 11.65 24.16 -11.37
C ALA A 30 11.77 23.96 -12.91
N VAL A 31 12.81 24.47 -13.58
CA VAL A 31 12.86 24.48 -15.07
C VAL A 31 13.81 23.42 -15.64
N ALA A 32 14.95 23.13 -15.00
CA ALA A 32 15.89 22.12 -15.48
C ALA A 32 15.46 20.68 -15.12
N ALA A 33 14.72 20.49 -14.02
CA ALA A 33 14.23 19.18 -13.54
C ALA A 33 13.13 18.55 -14.41
N ARG A 34 12.42 19.36 -15.20
CA ARG A 34 11.34 18.91 -16.10
C ARG A 34 11.85 18.05 -17.26
N ALA A 35 13.05 18.35 -17.77
CA ALA A 35 13.66 17.59 -18.87
C ALA A 35 14.12 16.19 -18.43
N THR A 36 14.57 16.04 -17.17
CA THR A 36 15.06 14.76 -16.63
C THR A 36 13.94 13.82 -16.15
N CYS A 37 12.80 14.34 -15.69
CA CYS A 37 11.67 13.52 -15.25
C CYS A 37 10.98 12.77 -16.40
N THR A 38 10.87 13.40 -17.57
CA THR A 38 10.23 12.79 -18.75
C THR A 38 10.98 11.55 -19.26
N GLU A 39 12.31 11.49 -19.07
CA GLU A 39 13.14 10.33 -19.40
C GLU A 39 13.06 9.20 -18.35
N LEU A 40 12.88 9.55 -17.06
CA LEU A 40 12.69 8.56 -15.99
C LEU A 40 11.37 7.81 -16.10
N THR A 41 10.32 8.46 -16.62
CA THR A 41 8.96 7.90 -16.65
C THR A 41 8.73 6.84 -17.74
N ASN A 42 9.52 6.82 -18.83
CA ASN A 42 9.27 5.91 -19.96
C ASN A 42 10.37 4.88 -20.27
N ALA A 43 11.62 5.07 -19.82
CA ALA A 43 12.72 4.16 -20.15
C ALA A 43 13.39 3.46 -18.95
N LYS A 44 13.38 4.05 -17.74
CA LYS A 44 14.17 3.53 -16.59
C LYS A 44 13.36 2.95 -15.43
N LEU A 45 12.09 3.32 -15.23
CA LEU A 45 11.28 2.86 -14.09
C LEU A 45 9.87 2.39 -14.50
N PRO A 46 9.74 1.22 -15.15
CA PRO A 46 8.45 0.66 -15.58
C PRO A 46 7.44 0.44 -14.43
N LEU A 47 7.89 0.47 -13.17
CA LEU A 47 7.04 0.36 -11.99
C LEU A 47 6.41 1.69 -11.53
N LEU A 48 7.02 2.83 -11.83
CA LEU A 48 6.43 4.14 -11.54
C LEU A 48 5.16 4.32 -12.37
N SER A 49 5.25 4.09 -13.68
CA SER A 49 4.08 4.14 -14.58
C SER A 49 3.03 3.09 -14.23
N ARG A 50 3.44 1.88 -13.82
CA ARG A 50 2.49 0.81 -13.46
C ARG A 50 1.75 1.06 -12.14
N LEU A 51 2.42 1.61 -11.12
CA LEU A 51 1.84 1.81 -9.79
C LEU A 51 1.17 3.18 -9.65
N LEU A 52 1.75 4.22 -10.27
CA LEU A 52 1.29 5.61 -10.14
C LEU A 52 0.61 6.18 -11.39
N GLY A 53 0.53 5.42 -12.49
CA GLY A 53 -0.04 5.92 -13.76
C GLY A 53 -1.52 6.34 -13.72
N ALA A 54 -2.25 5.98 -12.67
CA ALA A 54 -3.64 6.41 -12.47
C ALA A 54 -3.78 7.78 -11.77
N TYR A 55 -2.68 8.30 -11.19
CA TYR A 55 -2.65 9.59 -10.49
C TYR A 55 -2.34 10.75 -11.46
N PRO A 56 -2.69 12.00 -11.14
CA PRO A 56 -2.30 13.18 -11.90
C PRO A 56 -0.80 13.21 -12.25
N ALA A 57 -0.46 13.65 -13.46
CA ALA A 57 0.94 13.75 -13.92
C ALA A 57 1.80 14.59 -12.96
N SER A 58 1.24 15.66 -12.39
CA SER A 58 1.93 16.49 -11.40
C SER A 58 2.39 15.74 -10.15
N LEU A 59 1.65 14.71 -9.71
CA LEU A 59 2.06 13.87 -8.58
C LEU A 59 3.11 12.84 -9.01
N GLN A 60 2.97 12.29 -10.22
CA GLN A 60 3.97 11.39 -10.80
C GLN A 60 5.32 12.10 -10.95
N ASP A 61 5.31 13.34 -11.45
CA ASP A 61 6.50 14.19 -11.60
C ASP A 61 7.13 14.47 -10.24
N GLN A 62 6.35 14.87 -9.23
CA GLN A 62 6.86 15.11 -7.87
C GLN A 62 7.51 13.87 -7.26
N VAL A 63 6.89 12.69 -7.42
CA VAL A 63 7.50 11.44 -6.96
C VAL A 63 8.78 11.16 -7.74
N GLY A 64 8.79 11.36 -9.06
CA GLY A 64 9.97 11.22 -9.91
C GLY A 64 11.13 12.12 -9.48
N GLU A 65 10.85 13.39 -9.16
CA GLU A 65 11.84 14.35 -8.65
C GLU A 65 12.45 13.89 -7.32
N LEU A 66 11.61 13.43 -6.37
CA LEU A 66 12.07 12.92 -5.08
C LEU A 66 12.81 11.58 -5.18
N LEU A 67 12.57 10.83 -6.25
CA LEU A 67 13.20 9.54 -6.53
C LEU A 67 14.55 9.68 -7.25
N ALA A 68 14.95 10.89 -7.64
CA ALA A 68 16.26 11.14 -8.22
C ALA A 68 17.40 10.63 -7.31
N GLY A 69 18.54 10.25 -7.91
CA GLY A 69 19.65 9.62 -7.17
C GLY A 69 19.27 8.21 -6.69
N GLU A 70 19.55 7.88 -5.43
CA GLU A 70 19.10 6.63 -4.80
C GLU A 70 17.74 6.78 -4.07
N GLY A 71 17.07 7.93 -4.22
CA GLY A 71 15.76 8.21 -3.65
C GLY A 71 15.79 8.65 -2.18
N GLU A 72 16.90 9.22 -1.71
CA GLU A 72 17.09 9.67 -0.33
C GLU A 72 16.08 10.75 0.09
N ALA A 73 15.72 11.65 -0.85
CA ALA A 73 14.72 12.68 -0.60
C ALA A 73 13.34 12.05 -0.33
N LEU A 74 12.94 11.09 -1.17
CA LEU A 74 11.69 10.35 -0.98
C LEU A 74 11.70 9.53 0.32
N ALA A 75 12.81 8.85 0.62
CA ALA A 75 13.01 8.13 1.88
C ALA A 75 12.80 9.05 3.09
N GLY A 76 13.41 10.24 3.08
CA GLY A 76 13.27 11.24 4.14
C GLY A 76 11.82 11.73 4.32
N VAL A 77 11.09 11.93 3.23
CA VAL A 77 9.66 12.28 3.28
C VAL A 77 8.84 11.17 3.94
N LEU A 78 9.02 9.91 3.49
CA LEU A 78 8.28 8.76 4.00
C LEU A 78 8.61 8.48 5.48
N LEU A 79 9.87 8.58 5.89
CA LEU A 79 10.29 8.37 7.28
C LEU A 79 9.79 9.47 8.22
N ARG A 80 9.71 10.73 7.76
CA ARG A 80 9.10 11.80 8.55
C ARG A 80 7.59 11.62 8.72
N LYS A 81 6.90 11.19 7.66
CA LYS A 81 5.46 10.95 7.68
C LYS A 81 5.09 9.71 8.49
N TYR A 82 5.94 8.69 8.43
CA TYR A 82 5.74 7.39 9.07
C TYR A 82 6.98 6.93 9.85
N PRO A 83 7.22 7.48 11.05
CA PRO A 83 8.46 7.25 11.80
C PRO A 83 8.52 5.89 12.50
N GLN A 84 7.37 5.24 12.73
CA GLN A 84 7.29 4.05 13.58
C GLN A 84 6.68 2.86 12.83
N VAL A 85 7.22 1.68 13.11
CA VAL A 85 6.71 0.40 12.61
C VAL A 85 5.68 -0.20 13.55
N HIS A 86 4.71 -0.95 13.03
CA HIS A 86 3.71 -1.63 13.87
C HIS A 86 4.29 -2.81 14.66
N ARG A 87 3.53 -3.30 15.65
CA ARG A 87 3.90 -4.47 16.49
C ARG A 87 3.31 -5.81 16.02
N VAL A 88 2.43 -5.80 15.02
CA VAL A 88 1.79 -7.01 14.47
C VAL A 88 2.78 -7.83 13.64
N ARG A 89 3.50 -8.78 14.26
CA ARG A 89 4.58 -9.55 13.59
C ARG A 89 4.31 -11.03 13.41
N SER A 90 3.25 -11.57 13.99
CA SER A 90 2.86 -12.98 13.89
C SER A 90 1.50 -13.14 13.21
N ASP A 91 1.25 -14.33 12.66
CA ASP A 91 -0.04 -14.63 12.02
C ASP A 91 -1.20 -14.55 13.03
N LYS A 92 -0.95 -14.92 14.30
CA LYS A 92 -1.91 -14.75 15.39
C LYS A 92 -2.25 -13.28 15.63
N ALA A 93 -1.22 -12.43 15.79
CA ALA A 93 -1.45 -11.00 16.01
C ALA A 93 -2.16 -10.36 14.82
N LEU A 94 -1.84 -10.80 13.59
CA LEU A 94 -2.52 -10.33 12.39
C LEU A 94 -3.98 -10.78 12.38
N PHE A 95 -4.28 -12.03 12.73
CA PHE A 95 -5.65 -12.50 12.85
C PHE A 95 -6.46 -11.65 13.83
N ASP A 96 -5.92 -11.43 15.04
CA ASP A 96 -6.58 -10.63 16.08
C ASP A 96 -6.83 -9.19 15.56
N TYR A 97 -5.83 -8.57 14.93
CA TYR A 97 -5.93 -7.24 14.32
C TYR A 97 -7.05 -7.14 13.25
N VAL A 98 -7.09 -8.10 12.32
CA VAL A 98 -8.07 -8.11 11.23
C VAL A 98 -9.48 -8.42 11.76
N ALA A 99 -9.58 -9.34 12.73
CA ALA A 99 -10.86 -9.69 13.36
C ALA A 99 -11.49 -8.48 14.07
N ASP A 100 -10.69 -7.71 14.81
CA ASP A 100 -11.14 -6.49 15.50
C ASP A 100 -11.62 -5.43 14.52
N LEU A 101 -10.89 -5.20 13.41
CA LEU A 101 -11.32 -4.24 12.39
C LEU A 101 -12.61 -4.71 11.68
N LYS A 102 -12.70 -6.00 11.35
CA LYS A 102 -13.92 -6.59 10.78
C LYS A 102 -15.12 -6.44 11.72
N ALA A 103 -14.95 -6.66 13.01
CA ALA A 103 -16.03 -6.54 14.00
C ALA A 103 -16.55 -5.09 14.13
N ARG A 104 -15.69 -4.10 13.88
CA ARG A 104 -16.08 -2.68 13.89
C ARG A 104 -16.92 -2.29 12.68
N HIS A 105 -16.53 -2.71 11.47
CA HIS A 105 -17.13 -2.18 10.23
C HIS A 105 -17.99 -3.19 9.44
N LEU A 106 -17.80 -4.49 9.64
CA LEU A 106 -18.35 -5.55 8.79
C LEU A 106 -19.07 -6.66 9.59
N ARG A 107 -19.82 -6.29 10.63
CA ARG A 107 -20.50 -7.21 11.57
C ARG A 107 -21.32 -8.32 10.88
N SER A 108 -22.00 -8.00 9.79
CA SER A 108 -22.87 -8.95 9.06
C SER A 108 -22.13 -9.88 8.09
N THR A 109 -20.79 -9.83 8.03
CA THR A 109 -20.00 -10.71 7.15
C THR A 109 -19.68 -12.04 7.82
N PRO A 110 -19.56 -13.17 7.06
CA PRO A 110 -19.13 -14.46 7.61
C PRO A 110 -17.80 -14.38 8.39
N PRO A 111 -17.59 -15.24 9.39
CA PRO A 111 -16.34 -15.25 10.16
C PRO A 111 -15.13 -15.55 9.27
N LEU A 112 -13.97 -15.03 9.68
CA LEU A 112 -12.70 -15.31 9.00
C LEU A 112 -12.21 -16.69 9.41
N HIS A 113 -11.90 -17.54 8.43
CA HIS A 113 -11.37 -18.87 8.68
C HIS A 113 -9.86 -18.81 8.92
N LYS A 114 -9.16 -17.94 8.19
CA LYS A 114 -7.70 -17.83 8.26
C LYS A 114 -7.23 -16.43 7.90
N VAL A 115 -6.24 -15.94 8.63
CA VAL A 115 -5.51 -14.71 8.31
C VAL A 115 -4.03 -15.00 8.53
N LEU A 116 -3.18 -14.69 7.56
CA LEU A 116 -1.74 -14.98 7.65
C LEU A 116 -0.90 -14.03 6.79
N PHE A 117 0.37 -13.90 7.15
CA PHE A 117 1.35 -13.27 6.29
C PHE A 117 1.95 -14.29 5.31
N ASP A 118 1.89 -14.03 4.01
CA ASP A 118 2.33 -14.93 2.95
C ASP A 118 3.66 -14.46 2.35
N ASN A 119 4.69 -15.31 2.43
CA ASN A 119 6.03 -15.03 1.88
C ASN A 119 6.10 -15.20 0.35
N LYS A 120 5.15 -15.92 -0.25
CA LYS A 120 5.10 -16.14 -1.71
C LYS A 120 4.30 -15.04 -2.43
N LEU A 121 3.62 -14.20 -1.66
CA LEU A 121 2.82 -13.12 -2.18
C LEU A 121 3.71 -11.96 -2.66
N HIS A 122 3.88 -11.87 -3.97
CA HIS A 122 4.59 -10.76 -4.61
C HIS A 122 3.70 -9.52 -4.66
N VAL A 123 3.88 -8.59 -3.70
CA VAL A 123 3.17 -7.31 -3.63
C VAL A 123 3.23 -6.57 -4.96
N LEU A 124 4.37 -6.59 -5.66
CA LEU A 124 4.48 -5.92 -6.95
C LEU A 124 3.59 -6.56 -8.01
N ARG A 125 3.55 -7.89 -8.17
CA ARG A 125 2.73 -8.52 -9.23
C ARG A 125 1.22 -8.34 -9.02
N HIS A 126 0.78 -8.17 -7.77
CA HIS A 126 -0.63 -8.02 -7.38
C HIS A 126 -0.96 -6.61 -6.82
N ALA A 127 0.00 -5.70 -6.93
CA ALA A 127 0.11 -4.29 -6.55
C ALA A 127 -0.43 -3.84 -5.18
N LEU A 128 -1.63 -4.24 -4.75
CA LEU A 128 -2.21 -3.86 -3.46
C LEU A 128 -3.20 -4.87 -2.90
N GLY A 129 -3.33 -6.07 -3.48
CA GLY A 129 -4.15 -7.10 -2.87
C GLY A 129 -4.22 -8.37 -3.70
N LEU A 130 -4.12 -9.52 -3.05
CA LEU A 130 -4.45 -10.80 -3.67
C LEU A 130 -5.70 -11.33 -2.97
N HIS A 131 -6.83 -11.13 -3.64
CA HIS A 131 -8.09 -11.77 -3.29
C HIS A 131 -7.90 -13.29 -3.17
N VAL A 132 -8.15 -13.86 -2.00
CA VAL A 132 -8.31 -15.32 -1.87
C VAL A 132 -9.55 -15.64 -1.05
N SER A 133 -10.73 -15.43 -1.65
CA SER A 133 -11.89 -16.25 -1.29
C SER A 133 -11.78 -17.58 -2.04
N THR A 134 -11.11 -18.58 -1.45
CA THR A 134 -11.22 -19.94 -1.97
C THR A 134 -12.56 -20.54 -1.55
N ALA A 135 -13.54 -20.54 -2.45
CA ALA A 135 -14.71 -21.38 -2.30
C ALA A 135 -14.30 -22.83 -2.61
N ARG A 136 -14.42 -23.74 -1.64
CA ARG A 136 -14.34 -25.19 -1.90
C ARG A 136 -15.69 -25.81 -1.58
N VAL A 137 -16.17 -26.65 -2.50
CA VAL A 137 -17.38 -27.44 -2.33
C VAL A 137 -17.00 -28.71 -1.57
N GLN A 138 -17.58 -28.94 -0.38
CA GLN A 138 -17.40 -30.18 0.38
C GLN A 138 -18.78 -30.84 0.51
N GLY A 139 -19.06 -31.83 -0.34
CA GLY A 139 -20.40 -32.43 -0.47
C GLY A 139 -21.40 -31.52 -1.19
N ASN A 140 -22.69 -31.59 -0.85
CA ASN A 140 -23.76 -30.80 -1.48
C ASN A 140 -23.92 -29.38 -0.89
N ARG A 141 -22.95 -28.91 -0.10
CA ARG A 141 -23.04 -27.65 0.67
C ARG A 141 -21.83 -26.76 0.38
N LEU A 142 -22.07 -25.60 -0.23
CA LEU A 142 -21.06 -24.56 -0.42
C LEU A 142 -20.70 -23.93 0.93
N SER A 143 -19.56 -24.30 1.50
CA SER A 143 -18.97 -23.58 2.64
C SER A 143 -17.88 -22.65 2.13
N THR A 144 -18.22 -21.39 1.89
CA THR A 144 -17.23 -20.37 1.52
C THR A 144 -16.33 -20.05 2.73
N ARG A 145 -15.13 -20.64 2.77
CA ARG A 145 -14.11 -20.29 3.78
C ARG A 145 -13.40 -19.01 3.34
N ARG A 146 -13.46 -17.99 4.19
CA ARG A 146 -12.83 -16.69 3.91
C ARG A 146 -11.43 -16.67 4.50
N GLU A 147 -10.43 -16.59 3.63
CA GLU A 147 -9.02 -16.45 4.00
C GLU A 147 -8.52 -15.07 3.59
N ILE A 148 -7.74 -14.42 4.45
CA ILE A 148 -7.04 -13.17 4.12
C ILE A 148 -5.53 -13.45 4.16
N ARG A 149 -4.83 -13.05 3.10
CA ARG A 149 -3.39 -13.23 2.96
C ARG A 149 -2.74 -11.89 2.72
N ILE A 150 -1.92 -11.46 3.67
CA ILE A 150 -1.17 -10.21 3.59
C ILE A 150 0.27 -10.52 3.23
N ALA A 151 0.90 -9.76 2.36
CA ALA A 151 2.28 -10.06 1.98
C ALA A 151 3.24 -9.89 3.16
N SER A 152 4.30 -10.69 3.22
CA SER A 152 5.30 -10.61 4.29
C SER A 152 6.02 -9.26 4.39
N LEU A 153 6.02 -8.46 3.32
CA LEU A 153 6.47 -7.05 3.36
C LEU A 153 5.79 -6.28 4.50
N PHE A 154 4.48 -6.45 4.68
CA PHE A 154 3.70 -5.76 5.70
C PHE A 154 3.95 -6.29 7.11
N ARG A 155 4.91 -7.21 7.32
CA ARG A 155 5.42 -7.47 8.67
C ARG A 155 6.30 -6.32 9.15
N GLN A 156 6.90 -5.53 8.27
CA GLN A 156 7.90 -4.50 8.58
C GLN A 156 7.56 -3.19 7.85
N VAL A 157 6.44 -2.58 8.23
CA VAL A 157 5.97 -1.30 7.71
C VAL A 157 5.34 -0.47 8.84
N PRO A 158 4.99 0.80 8.59
CA PRO A 158 4.17 1.59 9.49
C PRO A 158 2.79 0.99 9.71
N GLU A 159 2.18 1.31 10.86
CA GLU A 159 0.83 0.84 11.16
C GLU A 159 -0.20 1.31 10.12
N ASP A 160 -0.10 2.54 9.62
CA ASP A 160 -1.00 3.07 8.59
C ASP A 160 -1.01 2.18 7.32
N PHE A 161 0.14 1.64 6.92
CA PHE A 161 0.24 0.77 5.74
C PHE A 161 -0.35 -0.61 5.98
N LEU A 162 -0.15 -1.17 7.17
CA LEU A 162 -0.82 -2.41 7.57
C LEU A 162 -2.34 -2.20 7.66
N HIS A 163 -2.77 -1.09 8.25
CA HIS A 163 -4.19 -0.76 8.37
C HIS A 163 -4.84 -0.64 7.00
N MET A 164 -4.24 0.15 6.10
CA MET A 164 -4.77 0.37 4.76
C MET A 164 -4.91 -0.94 3.97
N ILE A 165 -3.89 -1.81 3.99
CA ILE A 165 -3.98 -3.10 3.28
C ILE A 165 -5.05 -4.01 3.89
N VAL A 166 -5.21 -4.00 5.22
CA VAL A 166 -6.27 -4.79 5.87
C VAL A 166 -7.65 -4.25 5.49
N VAL A 167 -7.84 -2.93 5.45
CA VAL A 167 -9.07 -2.30 4.97
C VAL A 167 -9.37 -2.73 3.53
N HIS A 168 -8.37 -2.73 2.65
CA HIS A 168 -8.51 -3.19 1.27
C HIS A 168 -9.03 -4.63 1.19
N GLU A 169 -8.38 -5.55 1.89
CA GLU A 169 -8.76 -6.97 1.89
C GLU A 169 -10.12 -7.23 2.57
N LEU A 170 -10.45 -6.44 3.60
CA LEU A 170 -11.77 -6.50 4.23
C LEU A 170 -12.88 -5.99 3.30
N ALA A 171 -12.63 -4.94 2.52
CA ALA A 171 -13.60 -4.46 1.54
C ALA A 171 -13.93 -5.54 0.49
N HIS A 172 -12.95 -6.38 0.13
CA HIS A 172 -13.17 -7.54 -0.74
C HIS A 172 -14.07 -8.64 -0.18
N LEU A 173 -14.44 -8.56 1.10
CA LEU A 173 -15.49 -9.41 1.65
C LEU A 173 -16.89 -9.05 1.12
N ARG A 174 -17.10 -7.82 0.63
CA ARG A 174 -18.38 -7.38 0.07
C ARG A 174 -18.27 -7.03 -1.40
N GLU A 175 -17.17 -6.39 -1.79
CA GLU A 175 -17.00 -5.82 -3.13
C GLU A 175 -15.84 -6.49 -3.86
N SER A 176 -16.15 -7.28 -4.89
CA SER A 176 -15.14 -8.04 -5.64
C SER A 176 -14.31 -7.19 -6.60
N ASN A 177 -14.85 -6.07 -7.08
CA ASN A 177 -14.21 -5.20 -8.07
C ASN A 177 -13.78 -3.89 -7.44
N HIS A 178 -12.65 -3.32 -7.87
CA HIS A 178 -12.18 -1.99 -7.46
C HIS A 178 -12.97 -0.86 -8.15
N ASP A 179 -14.27 -0.79 -7.90
CA ASP A 179 -15.18 0.24 -8.39
C ASP A 179 -15.55 1.26 -7.29
N LYS A 180 -16.53 2.13 -7.58
CA LYS A 180 -16.94 3.19 -6.65
C LYS A 180 -17.42 2.63 -5.30
N ALA A 181 -18.16 1.51 -5.29
CA ALA A 181 -18.67 0.94 -4.05
C ALA A 181 -17.54 0.39 -3.18
N PHE A 182 -16.55 -0.25 -3.80
CA PHE A 182 -15.33 -0.69 -3.12
C PHE A 182 -14.60 0.46 -2.43
N TYR A 183 -14.30 1.55 -3.16
CA TYR A 183 -13.58 2.68 -2.57
C TYR A 183 -14.39 3.40 -1.49
N GLN A 184 -15.71 3.54 -1.67
CA GLN A 184 -16.58 4.09 -0.62
C GLN A 184 -16.55 3.24 0.66
N LEU A 185 -16.53 1.92 0.53
CA LEU A 185 -16.40 1.02 1.68
C LEU A 185 -15.04 1.16 2.35
N CYS A 186 -13.95 1.28 1.58
CA CYS A 186 -12.62 1.52 2.11
C CYS A 186 -12.56 2.85 2.90
N GLU A 187 -13.08 3.94 2.35
CA GLU A 187 -13.10 5.25 3.01
C GLU A 187 -13.99 5.27 4.27
N HIS A 188 -15.07 4.49 4.28
CA HIS A 188 -15.89 4.31 5.47
C HIS A 188 -15.11 3.64 6.61
N MET A 189 -14.19 2.74 6.30
CA MET A 189 -13.33 2.08 7.29
C MET A 189 -12.11 2.91 7.66
N GLU A 190 -11.52 3.63 6.70
CA GLU A 190 -10.34 4.47 6.86
C GLU A 190 -10.49 5.75 6.00
N PRO A 191 -10.85 6.91 6.61
CA PRO A 191 -11.06 8.16 5.88
C PRO A 191 -9.84 8.65 5.09
N ARG A 192 -8.62 8.25 5.47
CA ARG A 192 -7.37 8.59 4.77
C ARG A 192 -6.98 7.55 3.72
N TYR A 193 -7.85 6.59 3.39
CA TYR A 193 -7.52 5.41 2.58
C TYR A 193 -6.78 5.75 1.28
N HIS A 194 -7.28 6.72 0.50
CA HIS A 194 -6.64 7.10 -0.77
C HIS A 194 -5.23 7.69 -0.58
N GLN A 195 -5.00 8.46 0.49
CA GLN A 195 -3.67 8.97 0.79
C GLN A 195 -2.72 7.84 1.20
N LEU A 196 -3.19 6.92 2.05
CA LEU A 196 -2.39 5.78 2.50
C LEU A 196 -2.09 4.81 1.34
N GLU A 197 -3.05 4.62 0.44
CA GLU A 197 -2.89 3.84 -0.79
C GLU A 197 -1.81 4.46 -1.69
N PHE A 198 -1.89 5.77 -1.91
CA PHE A 198 -0.89 6.51 -2.68
C PHE A 198 0.51 6.43 -2.05
N ASP A 199 0.61 6.65 -0.74
CA ASP A 199 1.88 6.60 -0.02
C ASP A 199 2.50 5.21 -0.05
N LEU A 200 1.69 4.15 0.08
CA LEU A 200 2.19 2.78 -0.03
C LEU A 200 2.72 2.50 -1.44
N ARG A 201 1.98 2.88 -2.49
CA ARG A 201 2.45 2.72 -3.88
C ARG A 201 3.75 3.47 -4.11
N THR A 202 3.86 4.68 -3.59
CA THR A 202 5.07 5.49 -3.63
C THR A 202 6.23 4.80 -2.91
N TYR A 203 5.99 4.19 -1.74
CA TYR A 203 7.00 3.37 -1.05
C TYR A 203 7.41 2.13 -1.86
N LEU A 204 6.49 1.47 -2.54
CA LEU A 204 6.82 0.32 -3.40
C LEU A 204 7.68 0.72 -4.60
N VAL A 205 7.44 1.90 -5.17
CA VAL A 205 8.30 2.49 -6.21
C VAL A 205 9.69 2.76 -5.65
N TYR A 206 9.80 3.32 -4.44
CA TYR A 206 11.08 3.51 -3.76
C TYR A 206 11.82 2.18 -3.55
N CYS A 207 11.14 1.15 -3.05
CA CYS A 207 11.73 -0.17 -2.80
C CYS A 207 12.35 -0.77 -4.06
N GLU A 208 11.66 -0.64 -5.19
CA GLU A 208 12.19 -1.11 -6.47
C GLU A 208 13.40 -0.29 -6.91
N HIS A 209 13.26 1.04 -6.91
CA HIS A 209 14.29 1.95 -7.41
C HIS A 209 15.61 1.81 -6.63
N SER A 210 15.52 1.82 -5.31
CA SER A 210 16.67 1.77 -4.40
C SER A 210 17.17 0.35 -4.12
N GLY A 211 16.33 -0.67 -4.33
CA GLY A 211 16.55 -2.04 -3.85
C GLY A 211 16.53 -2.19 -2.31
N LYS A 212 16.17 -1.12 -1.58
CA LYS A 212 16.22 -1.04 -0.10
C LYS A 212 14.80 -0.96 0.46
N ARG A 213 14.62 -1.41 1.71
CA ARG A 213 13.38 -1.18 2.48
C ARG A 213 13.69 -0.22 3.62
N LEU A 214 12.80 0.75 3.85
CA LEU A 214 13.02 1.82 4.83
C LEU A 214 12.94 1.33 6.28
N TRP A 215 12.08 0.35 6.55
CA TRP A 215 11.70 -0.06 7.91
C TRP A 215 12.23 -1.44 8.31
N ILE A 216 13.37 -1.86 7.75
CA ILE A 216 14.02 -3.09 8.22
C ILE A 216 14.54 -2.83 9.64
N GLN A 217 13.94 -3.50 10.61
CA GLN A 217 14.60 -3.73 11.89
C GLN A 217 15.36 -5.03 11.75
N ASP A 218 16.67 -5.01 12.06
CA ASP A 218 17.45 -6.23 12.15
C ASP A 218 16.78 -7.15 13.18
N THR A 219 16.51 -8.39 12.78
CA THR A 219 16.22 -9.46 13.74
C THR A 219 17.46 -9.64 14.63
N PRO A 220 17.32 -9.93 15.93
CA PRO A 220 18.47 -10.13 16.84
C PRO A 220 19.52 -11.10 16.29
N GLU A 221 19.11 -12.10 15.49
CA GLU A 221 19.99 -13.05 14.81
C GLU A 221 21.00 -12.41 13.83
N LYS A 222 20.68 -11.29 13.18
CA LYS A 222 21.60 -10.61 12.26
C LYS A 222 22.62 -9.71 12.96
N ILE A 223 22.31 -9.25 14.18
CA ILE A 223 23.24 -8.47 15.00
C ILE A 223 24.32 -9.40 15.57
N ALA A 224 23.94 -10.62 15.98
CA ALA A 224 24.87 -11.63 16.48
C ALA A 224 25.81 -12.21 15.40
N ALA A 225 25.42 -12.18 14.12
CA ALA A 225 26.27 -12.64 13.01
C ALA A 225 27.25 -11.58 12.49
N LYS A 226 27.19 -10.35 13.04
CA LYS A 226 28.06 -9.21 12.68
C LYS A 226 28.96 -8.74 13.83
N ALA A 227 28.85 -9.37 15.00
CA ALA A 227 29.72 -9.18 16.16
C ALA A 227 30.71 -10.35 16.24
#